data_AF-A0A212J9S2-F1
#
_entry.id   AF-A0A212J9S2-F1
#
_cell.length_a   1.000
_cell.length_b   1.000
_cell.length_c   1.000
_cell.angle_alpha   90.00
_cell.angle_beta   90.00
_cell.angle_gamma   90.00
#
_symmetry.space_group_name_H-M   'P 1'
#
loop_
_entity.id
_entity.type
_entity.pdbx_description
1 polymer ?
#
loop_
_entity_poly.entity_id
_entity_poly.type
_entity_poly.pdbx_seq_one_letter_code
_entity_poly.pdbx_strand_id
1 'polypeptide(L)'
;MIESIIDIIIKVALFLCASYFIFYKAWLKALGKEVAKLSTVEKLTQLEESVKKDFNESIESYKAKLDEELALKIEPLKAELDKNNITHQIQFGFLHQERSKVIIELYKKLIELHSAIAHRTAFLHPVIEDAEKEEQERITRVNQAIFEFNNFYISNKLFFQKDFCGDLDRLFNEYYDKWRDFSFNAQLMREGKVSHEFYKDLSAGMLKISRDIRDVLPAKITAIEEKFRELLHVEE
;
A
#
# COMPACT_ATOMS: atom_id res chain seq x y z
N MET A 1 -95.77 59.65 -59.80
CA MET A 1 -94.90 58.48 -60.10
C MET A 1 -93.46 58.69 -59.63
N ILE A 2 -92.94 59.93 -59.60
CA ILE A 2 -91.54 60.24 -59.21
C ILE A 2 -91.33 60.25 -57.68
N GLU A 3 -92.29 60.75 -56.89
CA GLU A 3 -92.17 60.82 -55.41
C GLU A 3 -92.06 59.43 -54.74
N SER A 4 -92.71 58.41 -55.30
CA SER A 4 -92.64 57.04 -54.78
C SER A 4 -91.26 56.39 -54.98
N ILE A 5 -90.50 56.81 -56.00
CA ILE A 5 -89.17 56.24 -56.30
C ILE A 5 -88.11 56.83 -55.37
N ILE A 6 -88.21 58.13 -55.08
CA ILE A 6 -87.29 58.84 -54.19
C ILE A 6 -87.41 58.30 -52.76
N ASP A 7 -88.63 58.06 -52.27
CA ASP A 7 -88.86 57.48 -50.93
C ASP A 7 -88.29 56.06 -50.79
N ILE A 8 -88.37 55.24 -51.85
CA ILE A 8 -87.76 53.91 -51.90
C ILE A 8 -86.23 54.01 -51.87
N ILE A 9 -85.63 54.93 -52.65
CA ILE A 9 -84.16 55.12 -52.67
C ILE A 9 -83.65 55.58 -51.31
N ILE A 10 -84.36 56.50 -50.64
CA ILE A 10 -83.98 56.98 -49.30
C ILE A 10 -84.09 55.84 -48.28
N LYS A 11 -85.14 55.02 -48.33
CA LYS A 11 -85.28 53.85 -47.45
C LYS A 11 -84.20 52.80 -47.69
N VAL A 12 -83.83 52.55 -48.95
CA VAL A 12 -82.73 51.64 -49.30
C VAL A 12 -81.38 52.20 -48.83
N ALA A 13 -81.13 53.49 -49.02
CA ALA A 13 -79.90 54.13 -48.55
C ALA A 13 -79.80 54.10 -47.01
N LEU A 14 -80.88 54.41 -46.29
CA LEU A 14 -80.93 54.31 -44.84
C LEU A 14 -80.76 52.86 -44.34
N PHE A 15 -81.37 51.90 -45.04
CA PHE A 15 -81.21 50.48 -44.73
C PHE A 15 -79.75 50.01 -44.94
N LEU A 16 -79.11 50.44 -46.04
CA LEU A 16 -77.70 50.14 -46.31
C LEU A 16 -76.76 50.81 -45.31
N CYS A 17 -77.02 52.06 -44.93
CA CYS A 17 -76.25 52.74 -43.89
C CYS A 17 -76.42 52.07 -42.52
N ALA A 18 -77.64 51.71 -42.13
CA ALA A 18 -77.89 51.00 -40.88
C ALA A 18 -77.25 49.60 -40.88
N SER A 19 -77.37 48.86 -41.99
CA SER A 19 -76.73 47.57 -42.22
C SER A 19 -75.21 47.67 -42.11
N TYR A 20 -74.60 48.65 -42.78
CA TYR A 20 -73.17 48.91 -42.72
C TYR A 20 -72.71 49.24 -41.30
N PHE A 21 -73.48 50.05 -40.56
CA PHE A 21 -73.14 50.41 -39.18
C PHE A 21 -73.23 49.21 -38.22
N ILE A 22 -74.25 48.37 -38.39
CA ILE A 22 -74.41 47.13 -37.61
C ILE A 22 -73.26 46.16 -37.91
N PHE A 23 -72.93 45.99 -39.19
CA PHE A 23 -71.83 45.12 -39.62
C PHE A 23 -70.48 45.64 -39.11
N TYR A 24 -70.22 46.94 -39.24
CA TYR A 24 -68.99 47.58 -38.75
C TYR A 24 -68.84 47.45 -37.22
N LYS A 25 -69.93 47.62 -36.47
CA LYS A 25 -69.94 47.42 -35.01
C LYS A 25 -69.71 45.95 -34.62
N ALA A 26 -70.28 45.01 -35.36
CA ALA A 26 -70.06 43.57 -35.14
C ALA A 26 -68.62 43.16 -35.48
N TRP A 27 -68.08 43.69 -36.59
CA TRP A 27 -66.71 43.46 -37.04
C TRP A 27 -65.67 44.03 -36.07
N LEU A 28 -65.86 45.26 -35.58
CA LEU A 28 -64.99 45.85 -34.54
C LEU A 28 -65.00 45.05 -33.23
N LYS A 29 -66.16 44.52 -32.83
CA LYS A 29 -66.25 43.62 -31.66
C LYS A 29 -65.49 42.30 -31.90
N ALA A 30 -65.59 41.73 -33.09
CA ALA A 30 -64.87 40.51 -33.45
C ALA A 30 -63.35 40.73 -33.49
N LEU A 31 -62.89 41.84 -34.10
CA LEU A 31 -61.49 42.24 -34.10
C LEU A 31 -60.96 42.50 -32.70
N GLY A 32 -61.69 43.26 -31.87
CA GLY A 32 -61.29 43.49 -30.48
C GLY A 32 -61.13 42.19 -29.69
N LYS A 33 -61.98 41.18 -29.96
CA LYS A 33 -61.89 39.86 -29.34
C LYS A 33 -60.68 39.06 -29.81
N GLU A 34 -60.36 39.08 -31.10
CA GLU A 34 -59.17 38.40 -31.66
C GLU A 34 -57.85 39.09 -31.25
N VAL A 35 -57.82 40.42 -31.23
CA VAL A 35 -56.66 41.21 -30.76
C VAL A 35 -56.42 40.97 -29.26
N ALA A 36 -57.48 40.91 -28.44
CA ALA A 36 -57.36 40.57 -27.04
C ALA A 36 -56.76 39.16 -26.85
N LYS A 37 -57.23 38.16 -27.60
CA LYS A 37 -56.68 36.79 -27.60
C LYS A 37 -55.21 36.75 -28.01
N LEU A 38 -54.84 37.44 -29.09
CA LEU A 38 -53.44 37.53 -29.55
C LEU A 38 -52.55 38.16 -28.47
N SER A 39 -52.98 39.27 -27.86
CA SER A 39 -52.22 39.90 -26.77
C SER A 39 -52.07 39.00 -25.54
N THR A 40 -53.08 38.15 -25.24
CA THR A 40 -52.97 37.17 -24.16
C THR A 40 -52.03 36.03 -24.50
N VAL A 41 -52.01 35.55 -25.75
CA VAL A 41 -51.08 34.52 -26.23
C VAL A 41 -49.64 35.03 -26.19
N GLU A 42 -49.40 36.25 -26.69
CA GLU A 42 -48.06 36.86 -26.68
C GLU A 42 -47.53 37.04 -25.26
N LYS A 43 -48.36 37.54 -24.33
CA LYS A 43 -48.02 37.63 -22.91
C LYS A 43 -47.75 36.27 -22.26
N LEU A 44 -48.54 35.24 -22.60
CA LEU A 44 -48.32 33.86 -22.15
C LEU A 44 -46.98 33.33 -22.66
N THR A 45 -46.64 33.63 -23.91
CA THR A 45 -45.38 33.18 -24.54
C THR A 45 -44.18 33.86 -23.89
N GLN A 46 -44.25 35.18 -23.67
CA GLN A 46 -43.20 35.94 -22.97
C GLN A 46 -43.04 35.48 -21.52
N LEU A 47 -44.14 35.18 -20.82
CA LEU A 47 -44.09 34.62 -19.48
C LEU A 47 -43.48 33.21 -19.46
N GLU A 48 -43.81 32.38 -20.45
CA GLU A 48 -43.21 31.04 -20.61
C GLU A 48 -41.69 31.15 -20.84
N GLU A 49 -41.25 32.06 -21.71
CA GLU A 49 -39.85 32.32 -21.98
C GLU A 49 -39.11 32.88 -20.76
N SER A 50 -39.72 33.82 -20.02
CA SER A 50 -39.11 34.36 -18.80
C SER A 50 -38.99 33.30 -17.72
N VAL A 51 -40.03 32.48 -17.51
CA VAL A 51 -40.00 31.38 -16.54
C VAL A 51 -38.97 30.33 -16.93
N LYS A 52 -38.86 29.96 -18.22
CA LYS A 52 -37.80 29.05 -18.69
C LYS A 52 -36.41 29.61 -18.45
N LYS A 53 -36.22 30.91 -18.71
CA LYS A 53 -34.95 31.59 -18.49
C LYS A 53 -34.59 31.62 -17.01
N ASP A 54 -35.50 32.06 -16.14
CA ASP A 54 -35.30 32.13 -14.69
C ASP A 54 -35.02 30.73 -14.10
N PHE A 55 -35.69 29.70 -14.62
CA PHE A 55 -35.46 28.32 -14.21
C PHE A 55 -34.09 27.81 -14.66
N ASN A 56 -33.66 28.11 -15.89
CA ASN A 56 -32.31 27.79 -16.36
C ASN A 56 -31.24 28.51 -15.53
N GLU A 57 -31.41 29.80 -15.27
CA GLU A 57 -30.48 30.57 -14.43
C GLU A 57 -30.39 30.00 -13.01
N SER A 58 -31.53 29.59 -12.45
CA SER A 58 -31.59 28.92 -11.15
C SER A 58 -30.85 27.58 -11.17
N ILE A 59 -31.07 26.75 -12.21
CA ILE A 59 -30.35 25.47 -12.37
C ILE A 59 -28.85 25.68 -12.44
N GLU A 60 -28.38 26.63 -13.26
CA GLU A 60 -26.96 26.91 -13.41
C GLU A 60 -26.36 27.45 -12.10
N SER A 61 -27.09 28.30 -11.38
CA SER A 61 -26.71 28.77 -10.04
C SER A 61 -26.57 27.61 -9.03
N TYR A 62 -27.53 26.68 -9.02
CA TYR A 62 -27.48 25.51 -8.14
C TYR A 62 -26.35 24.56 -8.49
N LYS A 63 -26.08 24.32 -9.78
CA LYS A 63 -24.93 23.51 -10.22
C LYS A 63 -23.62 24.14 -9.77
N ALA A 64 -23.43 25.44 -10.01
CA ALA A 64 -22.21 26.14 -9.64
C ALA A 64 -21.96 26.09 -8.12
N LYS A 65 -23.01 26.31 -7.30
CA LYS A 65 -22.92 26.19 -5.84
C LYS A 65 -22.60 24.77 -5.38
N LEU A 66 -23.20 23.77 -6.01
CA LEU A 66 -22.96 22.37 -5.68
C LEU A 66 -21.52 21.97 -6.02
N ASP A 67 -21.02 22.40 -7.18
CA ASP A 67 -19.64 22.15 -7.61
C ASP A 67 -18.63 22.86 -6.70
N GLU A 68 -18.91 24.09 -6.28
CA GLU A 68 -18.10 24.82 -5.31
C GLU A 68 -18.09 24.12 -3.94
N GLU A 69 -19.26 23.70 -3.43
CA GLU A 69 -19.35 23.00 -2.14
C GLU A 69 -18.69 21.60 -2.21
N LEU A 70 -18.80 20.92 -3.35
CA LEU A 70 -18.08 19.67 -3.63
C LEU A 70 -16.57 19.89 -3.65
N ALA A 71 -16.08 20.91 -4.35
CA ALA A 71 -14.65 21.24 -4.39
C ALA A 71 -14.13 21.57 -2.98
N LEU A 72 -14.84 22.42 -2.24
CA LEU A 72 -14.48 22.81 -0.87
C LEU A 72 -14.42 21.63 0.11
N LYS A 73 -15.18 20.55 -0.13
CA LYS A 73 -15.17 19.35 0.73
C LYS A 73 -14.21 18.27 0.22
N ILE A 74 -14.16 18.04 -1.09
CA ILE A 74 -13.40 16.93 -1.70
C ILE A 74 -11.91 17.27 -1.78
N GLU A 75 -11.55 18.49 -2.16
CA GLU A 75 -10.14 18.89 -2.28
C GLU A 75 -9.35 18.72 -0.97
N PRO A 76 -9.83 19.19 0.20
CA PRO A 76 -9.09 18.98 1.44
C PRO A 76 -9.01 17.50 1.83
N LEU A 77 -10.08 16.72 1.61
CA LEU A 77 -10.05 15.28 1.88
C LEU A 77 -9.06 14.53 0.97
N LYS A 78 -8.98 14.90 -0.31
CA LYS A 78 -7.97 14.36 -1.23
C LYS A 78 -6.56 14.73 -0.78
N ALA A 79 -6.33 15.99 -0.46
CA ALA A 79 -5.03 16.46 0.02
C ALA A 79 -4.61 15.79 1.33
N GLU A 80 -5.56 15.56 2.25
CA GLU A 80 -5.31 14.83 3.49
C GLU A 80 -4.98 13.36 3.23
N LEU A 81 -5.72 12.71 2.33
CA LEU A 81 -5.46 11.32 1.94
C LEU A 81 -4.10 11.17 1.27
N ASP A 82 -3.73 12.08 0.36
CA ASP A 82 -2.42 12.11 -0.29
C ASP A 82 -1.30 12.33 0.72
N LYS A 83 -1.47 13.26 1.65
CA LYS A 83 -0.51 13.50 2.74
C LYS A 83 -0.34 12.27 3.62
N ASN A 84 -1.42 11.59 3.99
CA ASN A 84 -1.39 10.37 4.79
C ASN A 84 -0.70 9.23 4.02
N ASN A 85 -1.01 9.08 2.73
CA ASN A 85 -0.38 8.08 1.87
C ASN A 85 1.14 8.32 1.75
N ILE A 86 1.57 9.56 1.50
CA ILE A 86 3.00 9.93 1.47
C ILE A 86 3.66 9.64 2.83
N THR A 87 3.01 9.99 3.94
CA THR A 87 3.52 9.73 5.29
C THR A 87 3.71 8.23 5.52
N HIS A 88 2.71 7.42 5.17
CA HIS A 88 2.79 5.96 5.26
C HIS A 88 3.90 5.39 4.39
N GLN A 89 4.04 5.85 3.14
CA GLN A 89 5.12 5.41 2.25
C GLN A 89 6.50 5.75 2.81
N ILE A 90 6.69 6.94 3.39
CA ILE A 90 7.97 7.34 4.01
C ILE A 90 8.25 6.47 5.24
N GLN A 91 7.27 6.29 6.13
CA GLN A 91 7.44 5.50 7.35
C GLN A 91 7.72 4.03 7.03
N PHE A 92 6.95 3.45 6.11
CA PHE A 92 7.11 2.07 5.67
C PHE A 92 8.44 1.89 4.94
N GLY A 93 8.78 2.81 4.04
CA GLY A 93 10.06 2.80 3.33
C GLY A 93 11.26 2.84 4.29
N PHE A 94 11.24 3.73 5.28
CA PHE A 94 12.29 3.81 6.29
C PHE A 94 12.38 2.53 7.13
N LEU A 95 11.24 2.01 7.61
CA LEU A 95 11.22 0.78 8.40
C LEU A 95 11.73 -0.42 7.59
N HIS A 96 11.34 -0.55 6.33
CA HIS A 96 11.82 -1.60 5.44
C HIS A 96 13.33 -1.46 5.17
N GLN A 97 13.82 -0.24 4.99
CA GLN A 97 15.25 0.01 4.80
C GLN A 97 16.06 -0.40 6.04
N GLU A 98 15.63 -0.01 7.24
CA GLU A 98 16.30 -0.38 8.48
C GLU A 98 16.26 -1.90 8.71
N ARG A 99 15.09 -2.52 8.49
CA ARG A 99 14.94 -3.97 8.57
C ARG A 99 15.85 -4.70 7.58
N SER A 100 16.02 -4.18 6.36
CA SER A 100 16.90 -4.76 5.35
C SER A 100 18.36 -4.72 5.78
N LYS A 101 18.82 -3.62 6.38
CA LYS A 101 20.18 -3.52 6.94
C LYS A 101 20.41 -4.55 8.03
N VAL A 102 19.44 -4.71 8.93
CA VAL A 102 19.49 -5.70 10.02
C VAL A 102 19.55 -7.13 9.46
N ILE A 103 18.74 -7.46 8.45
CA ILE A 103 18.74 -8.77 7.79
C ILE A 103 20.13 -9.09 7.21
N ILE A 104 20.69 -8.16 6.43
CA ILE A 104 21.99 -8.36 5.77
C ILE A 104 23.10 -8.57 6.81
N GLU A 105 23.13 -7.76 7.87
CA GLU A 105 24.15 -7.85 8.90
C GLU A 105 23.99 -9.11 9.76
N LEU A 106 22.76 -9.51 10.09
CA LEU A 106 22.49 -10.75 10.81
C LEU A 106 22.95 -11.97 10.01
N TYR A 107 22.66 -11.99 8.70
CA TYR A 107 23.07 -13.07 7.83
C TYR A 107 24.60 -13.18 7.74
N LYS A 108 25.32 -12.05 7.58
CA LYS A 108 26.79 -12.05 7.60
C LYS A 108 27.35 -12.67 8.88
N LYS A 109 26.80 -12.32 10.04
CA LYS A 109 27.22 -12.89 11.34
C LYS A 109 26.90 -14.38 11.46
N LEU A 110 25.78 -14.84 10.90
CA LEU A 110 25.44 -16.26 10.85
C LEU A 110 26.45 -17.05 9.99
N ILE A 111 26.83 -16.52 8.84
CA ILE A 111 27.83 -17.13 7.97
C ILE A 111 29.21 -17.14 8.63
N GLU A 112 29.60 -16.09 9.33
CA GLU A 112 30.85 -16.07 10.09
C GLU A 112 30.84 -17.07 11.25
N LEU A 113 29.73 -17.18 12.00
CA LEU A 113 29.55 -18.20 13.03
C LEU A 113 29.74 -19.61 12.47
N HIS A 114 29.09 -19.92 11.36
CA HIS A 114 29.24 -21.20 10.67
C HIS A 114 30.69 -21.44 10.24
N SER A 115 31.29 -20.47 9.55
CA SER A 115 32.67 -20.53 9.05
C SER A 115 33.68 -20.77 10.16
N ALA A 116 33.58 -20.03 11.26
CA ALA A 116 34.47 -20.16 12.42
C ALA A 116 34.34 -21.55 13.07
N ILE A 117 33.12 -22.01 13.32
CA ILE A 117 32.87 -23.32 13.94
C ILE A 117 33.28 -24.46 13.01
N ALA A 118 32.95 -24.39 11.71
CA ALA A 118 33.36 -25.39 10.72
C ALA A 118 34.89 -25.48 10.61
N HIS A 119 35.58 -24.33 10.56
CA HIS A 119 37.03 -24.30 10.54
C HIS A 119 37.63 -24.93 11.80
N ARG A 120 37.13 -24.58 12.99
CA ARG A 120 37.64 -25.13 14.24
C ARG A 120 37.36 -26.62 14.38
N THR A 121 36.22 -27.11 13.90
CA THR A 121 35.83 -28.52 14.01
C THR A 121 36.33 -29.38 12.86
N ALA A 122 37.10 -28.82 11.92
CA ALA A 122 37.75 -29.57 10.86
C ALA A 122 38.66 -30.66 11.41
N PHE A 123 38.76 -31.78 10.68
CA PHE A 123 39.59 -32.93 11.07
C PHE A 123 41.10 -32.62 11.06
N LEU A 124 41.53 -31.75 10.15
CA LEU A 124 42.92 -31.34 10.01
C LEU A 124 43.01 -29.82 9.98
N HIS A 125 43.99 -29.29 10.71
CA HIS A 125 44.36 -27.89 10.69
C HIS A 125 45.77 -27.78 10.12
N PRO A 126 45.98 -27.02 9.02
CA PRO A 126 47.34 -26.69 8.62
C PRO A 126 47.97 -25.85 9.74
N VAL A 127 49.20 -26.19 10.12
CA VAL A 127 50.02 -25.40 11.04
C VAL A 127 51.09 -24.71 10.21
N ILE A 128 51.16 -23.38 10.31
CA ILE A 128 52.08 -22.56 9.52
C ILE A 128 53.27 -22.12 10.38
N GLU A 129 52.99 -21.56 11.55
CA GLU A 129 54.00 -21.01 12.45
C GLU A 129 54.03 -21.75 13.79
N ASP A 130 52.91 -21.72 14.52
CA ASP A 130 52.82 -22.21 15.89
C ASP A 130 51.44 -22.84 16.14
N ALA A 131 51.44 -24.14 16.40
CA ALA A 131 50.23 -24.92 16.57
C ALA A 131 49.36 -24.44 17.75
N GLU A 132 49.97 -24.02 18.86
CA GLU A 132 49.26 -23.63 20.07
C GLU A 132 48.67 -22.22 19.93
N LYS A 133 49.45 -21.29 19.37
CA LYS A 133 48.98 -19.92 19.07
C LYS A 133 47.82 -19.94 18.07
N GLU A 134 47.99 -20.63 16.94
CA GLU A 134 46.95 -20.72 15.90
C GLU A 134 45.69 -21.42 16.42
N GLU A 135 45.84 -22.40 17.32
CA GLU A 135 44.71 -23.05 17.98
C GLU A 135 43.94 -22.09 18.89
N GLN A 136 44.66 -21.29 19.68
CA GLN A 136 44.05 -20.27 20.53
C GLN A 136 43.35 -19.20 19.72
N GLU A 137 43.90 -18.80 18.56
CA GLU A 137 43.27 -17.87 17.62
C GLU A 137 41.97 -18.45 17.05
N ARG A 138 41.94 -19.73 16.67
CA ARG A 138 40.71 -20.40 16.21
C ARG A 138 39.63 -20.44 17.30
N ILE A 139 40.00 -20.75 18.54
CA ILE A 139 39.07 -20.74 19.68
C ILE A 139 38.53 -19.33 19.91
N THR A 140 39.40 -18.32 19.88
CA THR A 140 39.04 -16.91 20.05
C THR A 140 38.06 -16.47 18.98
N ARG A 141 38.32 -16.82 17.71
CA ARG A 141 37.43 -16.51 16.58
C ARG A 141 36.04 -17.11 16.76
N VAL A 142 35.93 -18.37 17.19
CA VAL A 142 34.63 -19.01 17.44
C VAL A 142 33.87 -18.29 18.56
N ASN A 143 34.53 -18.01 19.68
CA ASN A 143 33.90 -17.33 20.81
C ASN A 143 33.43 -15.91 20.43
N GLN A 144 34.23 -15.19 19.64
CA GLN A 144 33.86 -13.88 19.11
C GLN A 144 32.65 -13.99 18.18
N ALA A 145 32.63 -14.94 17.24
CA ALA A 145 31.52 -15.12 16.32
C ALA A 145 30.21 -15.48 17.04
N ILE A 146 30.26 -16.33 18.07
CA ILE A 146 29.11 -16.65 18.93
C ILE A 146 28.59 -15.38 19.62
N PHE A 147 29.48 -14.60 20.24
CA PHE A 147 29.11 -13.38 20.96
C PHE A 147 28.53 -12.32 20.02
N GLU A 148 29.17 -12.07 18.88
CA GLU A 148 28.73 -11.08 17.91
C GLU A 148 27.38 -11.44 17.30
N PHE A 149 27.18 -12.70 16.89
CA PHE A 149 25.90 -13.16 16.37
C PHE A 149 24.81 -13.02 17.43
N ASN A 150 25.03 -13.56 18.64
CA ASN A 150 24.03 -13.58 19.70
C ASN A 150 23.61 -12.17 20.13
N ASN A 151 24.58 -11.28 20.36
CA ASN A 151 24.29 -9.91 20.78
C ASN A 151 23.54 -9.15 19.69
N PHE A 152 24.01 -9.25 18.44
CA PHE A 152 23.36 -8.57 17.34
C PHE A 152 21.93 -9.08 17.15
N TYR A 153 21.73 -10.39 17.21
CA TYR A 153 20.41 -11.00 17.08
C TYR A 153 19.46 -10.59 18.21
N ILE A 154 19.88 -10.72 19.48
CA ILE A 154 19.03 -10.37 20.63
C ILE A 154 18.62 -8.90 20.59
N SER A 155 19.55 -7.99 20.30
CA SER A 155 19.26 -6.56 20.22
C SER A 155 18.33 -6.19 19.06
N ASN A 156 18.29 -7.00 18.00
CA ASN A 156 17.49 -6.73 16.80
C ASN A 156 16.30 -7.69 16.62
N LYS A 157 16.00 -8.55 17.60
CA LYS A 157 14.94 -9.56 17.53
C LYS A 157 13.57 -8.97 17.21
N LEU A 158 13.33 -7.71 17.59
CA LEU A 158 12.08 -6.97 17.35
C LEU A 158 11.76 -6.78 15.85
N PHE A 159 12.77 -6.79 14.98
CA PHE A 159 12.59 -6.61 13.53
C PHE A 159 12.05 -7.86 12.82
N PHE A 160 11.83 -8.94 13.55
CA PHE A 160 11.50 -10.25 13.00
C PHE A 160 10.18 -10.80 13.55
N GLN A 161 9.52 -11.63 12.73
CA GLN A 161 8.35 -12.38 13.18
C GLN A 161 8.76 -13.44 14.21
N LYS A 162 7.84 -13.77 15.12
CA LYS A 162 8.10 -14.71 16.23
C LYS A 162 8.49 -16.11 15.74
N ASP A 163 7.86 -16.58 14.67
CA ASP A 163 8.14 -17.93 14.15
C ASP A 163 9.56 -18.00 13.57
N PHE A 164 9.97 -16.97 12.81
CA PHE A 164 11.33 -16.85 12.30
C PHE A 164 12.38 -16.73 13.41
N CYS A 165 12.07 -15.97 14.46
CA CYS A 165 12.89 -15.94 15.66
C CYS A 165 13.08 -17.34 16.27
N GLY A 166 12.02 -18.14 16.31
CA GLY A 166 12.10 -19.53 16.82
C GLY A 166 13.02 -20.42 15.98
N ASP A 167 13.05 -20.22 14.66
CA ASP A 167 13.99 -20.94 13.79
C ASP A 167 15.44 -20.54 14.04
N LEU A 168 15.71 -19.24 14.17
CA LEU A 168 17.04 -18.73 14.50
C LEU A 168 17.50 -19.19 15.88
N ASP A 169 16.62 -19.13 16.89
CA ASP A 169 16.91 -19.60 18.25
C ASP A 169 17.32 -21.08 18.23
N ARG A 170 16.57 -21.93 17.51
CA ARG A 170 16.87 -23.36 17.37
C ARG A 170 18.22 -23.59 16.68
N LEU A 171 18.47 -22.91 15.57
CA LEU A 171 19.71 -23.04 14.83
C LEU A 171 20.91 -22.60 15.68
N PHE A 172 20.80 -21.46 16.35
CA PHE A 172 21.87 -20.95 17.21
C PHE A 172 22.17 -21.88 18.38
N ASN A 173 21.13 -22.37 19.07
CA ASN A 173 21.31 -23.32 20.17
C ASN A 173 22.00 -24.60 19.69
N GLU A 174 21.66 -25.10 18.51
CA GLU A 174 22.32 -26.26 17.93
C GLU A 174 23.81 -26.03 17.64
N TYR A 175 24.19 -24.84 17.15
CA TYR A 175 25.60 -24.45 17.03
C TYR A 175 26.29 -24.38 18.38
N TYR A 176 25.67 -23.72 19.35
CA TYR A 176 26.23 -23.48 20.67
C TYR A 176 26.45 -24.80 21.43
N ASP A 177 25.47 -25.70 21.40
CA ASP A 177 25.56 -27.01 22.03
C ASP A 177 26.66 -27.87 21.39
N LYS A 178 26.69 -27.94 20.04
CA LYS A 178 27.74 -28.68 19.33
C LYS A 178 29.13 -28.11 19.61
N TRP A 179 29.28 -26.79 19.64
CA TRP A 179 30.54 -26.14 19.99
C TRP A 179 30.97 -26.46 21.41
N ARG A 180 30.07 -26.33 22.38
CA ARG A 180 30.34 -26.63 23.79
C ARG A 180 30.81 -28.07 23.96
N ASP A 181 30.08 -29.03 23.38
CA ASP A 181 30.39 -30.44 23.49
C ASP A 181 31.73 -30.77 22.81
N PHE A 182 32.00 -30.17 21.65
CA PHE A 182 33.27 -30.33 20.95
C PHE A 182 34.45 -29.75 21.75
N SER A 183 34.32 -28.52 22.26
CA SER A 183 35.37 -27.88 23.08
C SER A 183 35.66 -28.65 24.36
N PHE A 184 34.61 -29.10 25.05
CA PHE A 184 34.75 -29.90 26.25
C PHE A 184 35.50 -31.22 25.98
N ASN A 185 35.11 -31.94 24.93
CA ASN A 185 35.77 -33.18 24.54
C ASN A 185 37.24 -32.94 24.11
N ALA A 186 37.49 -31.86 23.36
CA ALA A 186 38.85 -31.49 22.94
C ALA A 186 39.75 -31.16 24.14
N GLN A 187 39.22 -30.51 25.17
CA GLN A 187 39.95 -30.23 26.40
C GLN A 187 40.27 -31.51 27.17
N LEU A 188 39.27 -32.39 27.39
CA LEU A 188 39.48 -33.66 28.10
C LEU A 188 40.55 -34.54 27.43
N MET A 189 40.55 -34.62 26.10
CA MET A 189 41.57 -35.37 25.37
C MET A 189 42.97 -34.76 25.53
N ARG A 190 43.08 -33.43 25.60
CA ARG A 190 44.35 -32.72 25.79
C ARG A 190 44.95 -32.96 27.17
N GLU A 191 44.10 -33.07 28.20
CA GLU A 191 44.53 -33.35 29.57
C GLU A 191 45.06 -34.78 29.75
N GLY A 192 44.78 -35.69 28.82
CA GLY A 192 45.39 -37.03 28.75
C GLY A 192 44.97 -38.01 29.86
N LYS A 193 44.01 -37.65 30.71
CA LYS A 193 43.56 -38.46 31.87
C LYS A 193 42.35 -39.35 31.56
N VAL A 194 42.30 -39.91 30.34
CA VAL A 194 41.16 -40.69 29.86
C VAL A 194 41.57 -42.11 29.51
N SER A 195 40.68 -43.08 29.78
CA SER A 195 40.90 -44.46 29.33
C SER A 195 40.89 -44.55 27.81
N HIS A 196 41.51 -45.60 27.25
CA HIS A 196 41.54 -45.80 25.79
C HIS A 196 40.13 -45.92 25.17
N GLU A 197 39.23 -46.62 25.85
CA GLU A 197 37.83 -46.77 25.42
C GLU A 197 37.11 -45.42 25.42
N PHE A 198 37.29 -44.63 26.49
CA PHE A 198 36.70 -43.29 26.57
C PHE A 198 37.27 -42.34 25.50
N TYR A 199 38.58 -42.42 25.21
CA TYR A 199 39.19 -41.65 24.12
C TYR A 199 38.54 -41.95 22.75
N LYS A 200 38.29 -43.23 22.46
CA LYS A 200 37.65 -43.66 21.22
C LYS A 200 36.24 -43.08 21.09
N ASP A 201 35.48 -43.09 22.18
CA ASP A 201 34.12 -42.53 22.22
C ASP A 201 34.12 -41.01 22.02
N LEU A 202 35.02 -40.28 22.70
CA LEU A 202 35.18 -38.84 22.52
C LEU A 202 35.54 -38.48 21.08
N SER A 203 36.51 -39.20 20.49
CA SER A 203 36.93 -38.99 19.10
C SER A 203 35.79 -39.24 18.11
N ALA A 204 35.02 -40.32 18.31
CA ALA A 204 33.84 -40.63 17.49
C ALA A 204 32.77 -39.53 17.60
N GLY A 205 32.51 -39.03 18.81
CA GLY A 205 31.60 -37.92 19.07
C GLY A 205 32.02 -36.63 18.36
N MET A 206 33.30 -36.27 18.44
CA MET A 206 33.83 -35.08 17.76
C MET A 206 33.78 -35.19 16.23
N LEU A 207 34.07 -36.37 15.68
CA LEU A 207 33.92 -36.64 14.24
C LEU A 207 32.46 -36.56 13.79
N LYS A 208 31.50 -36.94 14.64
CA LYS A 208 30.08 -36.76 14.36
C LYS A 208 29.71 -35.28 14.36
N ILE A 209 30.14 -34.52 15.37
CA ILE A 209 29.89 -33.07 15.45
C ILE A 209 30.45 -32.35 14.22
N SER A 210 31.70 -32.65 13.83
CA SER A 210 32.36 -32.09 12.64
C SER A 210 31.55 -32.35 11.36
N ARG A 211 31.08 -33.60 11.19
CA ARG A 211 30.20 -33.97 10.05
C ARG A 211 28.86 -33.24 10.09
N ASP A 212 28.21 -33.18 11.23
CA ASP A 212 26.93 -32.47 11.37
C ASP A 212 27.09 -30.98 10.99
N ILE A 213 28.15 -30.32 11.48
CA ILE A 213 28.42 -28.92 11.19
C ILE A 213 28.66 -28.70 9.70
N ARG A 214 29.41 -29.60 9.05
CA ARG A 214 29.78 -29.47 7.63
C ARG A 214 28.64 -29.86 6.68
N ASP A 215 27.87 -30.89 7.02
CA ASP A 215 26.97 -31.56 6.08
C ASP A 215 25.49 -31.28 6.39
N VAL A 216 25.12 -31.07 7.65
CA VAL A 216 23.72 -30.93 8.09
C VAL A 216 23.33 -29.47 8.31
N LEU A 217 24.16 -28.71 9.03
CA LEU A 217 23.83 -27.31 9.36
C LEU A 217 23.78 -26.35 8.16
N PRO A 218 24.52 -26.54 7.05
CA PRO A 218 24.37 -25.66 5.88
C PRO A 218 22.97 -25.70 5.28
N ALA A 219 22.31 -26.87 5.25
CA ALA A 219 20.93 -26.97 4.77
C ALA A 219 19.96 -26.13 5.62
N LYS A 220 20.22 -26.05 6.94
CA LYS A 220 19.44 -25.17 7.83
C LYS A 220 19.73 -23.70 7.60
N ILE A 221 20.98 -23.35 7.28
CA ILE A 221 21.35 -21.99 6.88
C ILE A 221 20.64 -21.61 5.59
N THR A 222 20.60 -22.49 4.58
CA THR A 222 19.89 -22.26 3.33
C THR A 222 18.40 -21.99 3.58
N ALA A 223 17.75 -22.77 4.44
CA ALA A 223 16.35 -22.53 4.80
C ALA A 223 16.13 -21.17 5.51
N ILE A 224 17.12 -20.69 6.29
CA ILE A 224 17.08 -19.34 6.88
C ILE A 224 17.34 -18.26 5.82
N GLU A 225 18.25 -18.52 4.87
CA GLU A 225 18.55 -17.62 3.75
C GLU A 225 17.32 -17.40 2.87
N GLU A 226 16.58 -18.47 2.55
CA GLU A 226 15.32 -18.39 1.81
C GLU A 226 14.34 -17.43 2.51
N LYS A 227 14.14 -17.61 3.83
CA LYS A 227 13.29 -16.69 4.61
C LYS A 227 13.82 -15.26 4.62
N PHE A 228 15.13 -15.04 4.64
CA PHE A 228 15.69 -13.70 4.50
C PHE A 228 15.39 -13.09 3.13
N ARG A 229 15.45 -13.89 2.06
CA ARG A 229 15.10 -13.44 0.70
C ARG A 229 13.62 -13.10 0.57
N GLU A 230 12.74 -13.89 1.18
CA GLU A 230 11.31 -13.59 1.27
C GLU A 230 11.05 -12.26 1.97
N LEU A 231 11.72 -12.03 3.12
CA LEU A 231 11.60 -10.78 3.88
C LEU A 231 12.15 -9.55 3.15
N LEU A 232 13.09 -9.74 2.22
CA LEU A 232 13.67 -8.70 1.38
C LEU A 232 12.93 -8.53 0.04
N HIS A 233 11.94 -9.38 -0.26
CA HIS A 233 11.22 -9.40 -1.53
C HIS A 233 12.15 -9.55 -2.76
N VAL A 234 13.12 -10.46 -2.67
CA VAL A 234 14.07 -10.78 -3.76
C VAL A 234 13.92 -12.22 -4.27
N GLU A 235 12.71 -12.76 -4.18
CA GLU A 235 12.36 -14.09 -4.73
C GLU A 235 12.40 -14.09 -6.28
N GLU A 236 12.82 -15.20 -6.88
CA GLU A 236 12.69 -15.48 -8.34
C GLU A 236 11.33 -16.12 -8.66
#